data_AF-A0A094J6D9-F1
#
_entry.id   AF-A0A094J6D9-F1
#
_cell.length_a   1.000
_cell.length_b   1.000
_cell.length_c   1.000
_cell.angle_alpha   90.00
_cell.angle_beta   90.00
_cell.angle_gamma   90.00
#
_symmetry.space_group_name_H-M   'P 1'
#
loop_
_entity.id
_entity.type
_entity.pdbx_description
1 polymer ?
#
loop_
_entity_poly.entity_id
_entity_poly.type
_entity_poly.pdbx_seq_one_letter_code
_entity_poly.pdbx_strand_id
1 'polypeptide(L)'
;MASTQLQNVSIYVKLVKDRKAKYERIDTSTIEYRVMKNIIDKALILLEHGEGMRSLSQLAEAIVRERWRLQQNCLYPRHDTNFEQIDGRVGQFLRHMRERFPPVALQAVDGEAGTIRKTWSSANSTLDDYETQDTGELHIHYGLLNSMVRTQNQGDREIFNFQMVLSVAHEITHFLTGFLSGTDRPLTPPAIYVPGLGGLTGEAGRYWEEKFLRGIVEFYAHPRDPHNPDQAGVPYIFESYGGDSVGKLVSSSYIKAFFDGHATTLDDSSGNRRNRALPGYQSQENYSSGQSYDPRSTAGSSRGGGHGSSTVVVVADITDISL
;
A
#
# COMPACT_ATOMS: atom_id res chain seq x y z
N MET A 1 19.99 14.88 13.60
CA MET A 1 19.36 13.60 13.23
C MET A 1 18.09 13.95 12.50
N ALA A 2 17.88 13.46 11.28
CA ALA A 2 16.62 13.68 10.56
C ALA A 2 15.48 12.98 11.30
N SER A 3 14.30 13.61 11.37
CA SER A 3 13.11 13.03 11.99
C SER A 3 12.73 11.74 11.26
N THR A 4 12.52 10.66 11.99
CA THR A 4 11.98 9.38 11.46
C THR A 4 10.45 9.38 11.39
N GLN A 5 9.78 10.52 11.67
CA GLN A 5 8.32 10.62 11.58
C GLN A 5 7.91 11.29 10.27
N LEU A 6 6.85 10.75 9.66
CA LEU A 6 6.17 11.38 8.52
C LEU A 6 5.71 12.79 8.88
N GLN A 7 6.18 13.79 8.12
CA GLN A 7 5.98 15.20 8.42
C GLN A 7 4.71 15.76 7.76
N ASN A 8 4.73 15.90 6.43
CA ASN A 8 3.66 16.54 5.68
C ASN A 8 2.98 15.53 4.75
N VAL A 9 1.70 15.29 4.98
CA VAL A 9 0.83 14.52 4.08
C VAL A 9 -0.49 15.26 3.90
N SER A 10 -0.95 15.35 2.66
CA SER A 10 -2.27 15.88 2.35
C SER A 10 -3.17 14.73 1.93
N ILE A 11 -4.28 14.56 2.64
CA ILE A 11 -5.23 13.49 2.41
C ILE A 11 -6.55 14.11 1.96
N TYR A 12 -7.09 13.56 0.88
CA TYR A 12 -8.31 14.01 0.25
C TYR A 12 -9.27 12.84 0.12
N VAL A 13 -10.56 13.12 0.19
CA VAL A 13 -11.61 12.15 -0.15
C VAL A 13 -12.28 12.58 -1.45
N LYS A 14 -12.56 11.58 -2.30
CA LYS A 14 -13.38 11.73 -3.50
C LYS A 14 -14.57 10.77 -3.40
N LEU A 15 -15.69 11.30 -2.92
CA LEU A 15 -16.88 10.52 -2.58
C LEU A 15 -17.67 10.00 -3.80
N VAL A 16 -17.31 10.38 -5.03
CA VAL A 16 -18.04 9.99 -6.24
C VAL A 16 -17.06 9.60 -7.35
N LYS A 17 -17.38 8.54 -8.11
CA LYS A 17 -16.67 8.15 -9.35
C LYS A 17 -16.76 9.21 -10.47
N ASP A 18 -17.44 10.34 -10.25
CA ASP A 18 -17.49 11.46 -11.18
C ASP A 18 -16.11 12.12 -11.28
N ARG A 19 -15.57 12.21 -12.50
CA ARG A 19 -14.31 12.90 -12.79
C ARG A 19 -14.34 14.38 -12.41
N LYS A 20 -15.54 14.99 -12.30
CA LYS A 20 -15.75 16.38 -11.87
C LYS A 20 -15.97 16.54 -10.37
N ALA A 21 -16.09 15.45 -9.60
CA ALA A 21 -16.25 15.54 -8.16
C ALA A 21 -15.05 16.25 -7.53
N LYS A 22 -15.33 17.23 -6.67
CA LYS A 22 -14.31 17.99 -5.99
C LYS A 22 -13.63 17.10 -4.94
N TYR A 23 -12.30 17.13 -4.89
CA TYR A 23 -11.55 16.56 -3.79
C TYR A 23 -11.78 17.40 -2.54
N GLU A 24 -12.23 16.77 -1.47
CA GLU A 24 -12.36 17.42 -0.17
C GLU A 24 -11.18 17.02 0.70
N ARG A 25 -10.45 18.01 1.21
CA ARG A 25 -9.32 17.75 2.11
C ARG A 25 -9.86 17.24 3.44
N ILE A 26 -9.33 16.11 3.90
CA ILE A 26 -9.67 15.54 5.20
C ILE A 26 -8.96 16.33 6.30
N ASP A 27 -9.70 16.69 7.35
CA ASP A 27 -9.17 17.42 8.50
C ASP A 27 -8.23 16.54 9.33
N THR A 28 -7.13 17.12 9.81
CA THR A 28 -6.08 16.40 10.55
C THR A 28 -6.54 15.84 11.90
N SER A 29 -7.65 16.36 12.44
CA SER A 29 -8.29 15.90 13.68
C SER A 29 -9.19 14.67 13.51
N THR A 30 -9.45 14.22 12.28
CA THR A 30 -10.28 13.05 12.01
C THR A 30 -9.52 11.74 12.30
N ILE A 31 -10.28 10.66 12.55
CA ILE A 31 -9.68 9.33 12.78
C ILE A 31 -9.11 8.76 11.49
N GLU A 32 -9.78 9.00 10.36
CA GLU A 32 -9.36 8.58 9.02
C GLU A 32 -8.00 9.16 8.66
N TYR A 33 -7.78 10.46 8.93
CA TYR A 33 -6.48 11.10 8.72
C TYR A 33 -5.39 10.44 9.56
N ARG A 34 -5.65 10.23 10.86
CA ARG A 34 -4.66 9.61 11.77
C ARG A 34 -4.32 8.18 11.37
N VAL A 35 -5.32 7.37 11.04
CA VAL A 35 -5.13 5.97 10.61
C VAL A 35 -4.33 5.93 9.30
N MET A 36 -4.70 6.72 8.30
CA MET A 36 -3.97 6.76 7.04
C MET A 36 -2.54 7.29 7.20
N LYS A 37 -2.33 8.34 8.01
CA LYS A 37 -0.98 8.82 8.35
C LYS A 37 -0.14 7.71 9.00
N ASN A 38 -0.74 6.94 9.92
CA ASN A 38 -0.06 5.84 10.60
C ASN A 38 0.32 4.70 9.63
N ILE A 39 -0.58 4.32 8.72
CA ILE A 39 -0.30 3.31 7.68
C ILE A 39 0.90 3.74 6.82
N ILE A 40 0.94 5.00 6.36
CA ILE A 40 2.04 5.51 5.54
C ILE A 40 3.34 5.52 6.35
N ASP A 41 3.28 5.96 7.61
CA ASP A 41 4.44 5.99 8.49
C ASP A 41 5.02 4.58 8.68
N LYS A 42 4.17 3.58 8.95
CA LYS A 42 4.56 2.16 9.06
C LYS A 42 5.11 1.60 7.76
N ALA A 43 4.52 1.93 6.61
CA ALA A 43 5.03 1.52 5.31
C ALA A 43 6.43 2.09 5.03
N LEU A 44 6.68 3.35 5.41
CA LEU A 44 8.02 3.94 5.29
C LEU A 44 9.02 3.30 6.26
N ILE A 45 8.64 3.04 7.52
CA ILE A 45 9.50 2.30 8.48
C ILE A 45 9.90 0.94 7.88
N LEU A 46 8.94 0.22 7.30
CA LEU A 46 9.17 -1.07 6.65
C LEU A 46 10.22 -0.97 5.55
N LEU A 47 10.11 0.04 4.68
CA LEU A 47 11.01 0.25 3.55
C LEU A 47 12.38 0.81 3.94
N GLU A 48 12.50 1.50 5.07
CA GLU A 48 13.72 2.18 5.51
C GLU A 48 14.71 1.26 6.23
N HIS A 49 14.32 0.05 6.63
CA HIS A 49 15.10 -0.78 7.54
C HIS A 49 15.32 -2.22 7.02
N GLY A 50 16.47 -2.79 7.38
CA GLY A 50 16.80 -4.20 7.19
C GLY A 50 16.58 -4.70 5.76
N GLU A 51 15.76 -5.74 5.62
CA GLU A 51 15.41 -6.33 4.33
C GLU A 51 14.57 -5.40 3.44
N GLY A 52 13.80 -4.47 4.00
CA GLY A 52 12.99 -3.53 3.24
C GLY A 52 13.87 -2.59 2.41
N MET A 53 14.88 -1.98 3.03
CA MET A 53 15.85 -1.15 2.31
C MET A 53 16.62 -1.95 1.26
N ARG A 54 17.07 -3.16 1.63
CA ARG A 54 17.84 -4.01 0.72
C ARG A 54 17.04 -4.42 -0.53
N SER A 55 15.80 -4.88 -0.35
CA SER A 55 14.91 -5.25 -1.44
C SER A 55 14.54 -4.05 -2.31
N LEU A 56 14.38 -2.86 -1.71
CA LEU A 56 14.11 -1.63 -2.45
C LEU A 56 15.32 -1.18 -3.29
N SER A 57 16.55 -1.29 -2.77
CA SER A 57 17.79 -1.06 -3.53
C SER A 57 17.96 -2.05 -4.68
N GLN A 58 17.65 -3.34 -4.46
CA GLN A 58 17.68 -4.35 -5.51
C GLN A 58 16.68 -4.03 -6.63
N LEU A 59 15.47 -3.57 -6.27
CA LEU A 59 14.49 -3.10 -7.25
C LEU A 59 15.03 -1.87 -8.01
N ALA A 60 15.58 -0.87 -7.32
CA ALA A 60 16.14 0.33 -7.93
C ALA A 60 17.22 -0.01 -8.95
N GLU A 61 18.19 -0.85 -8.56
CA GLU A 61 19.25 -1.33 -9.43
C GLU A 61 18.69 -2.05 -10.66
N ALA A 62 17.74 -2.96 -10.47
CA ALA A 62 17.12 -3.70 -11.56
C ALA A 62 16.40 -2.76 -12.56
N ILE A 63 15.66 -1.76 -12.06
CA ILE A 63 15.02 -0.73 -12.91
C ILE A 63 16.08 0.03 -13.71
N VAL A 64 17.16 0.49 -13.09
CA VAL A 64 18.20 1.28 -13.77
C VAL A 64 18.88 0.44 -14.85
N ARG A 65 19.30 -0.79 -14.52
CA ARG A 65 19.93 -1.73 -15.47
C ARG A 65 19.04 -1.95 -16.69
N GLU A 66 17.77 -2.23 -16.46
CA GLU A 66 16.85 -2.55 -17.55
C GLU A 66 16.54 -1.32 -18.42
N ARG A 67 16.38 -0.14 -17.81
CA ARG A 67 16.19 1.11 -18.57
C ARG A 67 17.41 1.44 -19.42
N TRP A 68 18.62 1.28 -18.90
CA TRP A 68 19.84 1.46 -19.70
C TRP A 68 19.92 0.48 -20.86
N ARG A 69 19.60 -0.81 -20.61
CA ARG A 69 19.55 -1.84 -21.65
C ARG A 69 18.55 -1.51 -22.76
N LEU A 70 17.38 -1.01 -22.39
CA LEU A 70 16.31 -0.59 -23.31
C LEU A 70 16.50 0.82 -23.90
N GLN A 71 17.59 1.51 -23.56
CA GLN A 71 17.84 2.90 -23.94
C GLN A 71 16.70 3.86 -23.56
N GLN A 72 16.02 3.59 -22.45
CA GLN A 72 14.95 4.42 -21.92
C GLN A 72 15.51 5.53 -21.03
N ASN A 73 14.70 6.57 -20.78
CA ASN A 73 15.07 7.64 -19.86
C ASN A 73 15.32 7.08 -18.45
N CYS A 74 16.44 7.48 -17.87
CA CYS A 74 16.84 7.12 -16.52
C CYS A 74 17.77 8.22 -15.99
N LEU A 75 17.38 8.80 -14.86
CA LEU A 75 18.09 9.90 -14.21
C LEU A 75 19.23 9.42 -13.30
N TYR A 76 19.35 8.10 -13.10
CA TYR A 76 20.49 7.54 -12.38
C TYR A 76 21.80 7.80 -13.15
N PRO A 77 22.88 8.26 -12.48
CA PRO A 77 24.10 8.67 -13.18
C PRO A 77 24.74 7.53 -13.98
N ARG A 78 24.92 7.72 -15.29
CA ARG A 78 25.51 6.70 -16.18
C ARG A 78 26.97 6.37 -15.93
N HIS A 79 27.68 7.21 -15.18
CA HIS A 79 29.08 6.95 -14.83
C HIS A 79 29.21 5.97 -13.65
N ASP A 80 28.15 5.77 -12.87
CA ASP A 80 28.14 4.80 -11.77
C ASP A 80 27.68 3.42 -12.25
N THR A 81 28.53 2.75 -13.04
CA THR A 81 28.20 1.45 -13.64
C THR A 81 28.19 0.28 -12.65
N ASN A 82 28.78 0.48 -11.46
CA ASN A 82 28.82 -0.51 -10.38
C ASN A 82 27.70 -0.29 -9.36
N PHE A 83 26.86 0.74 -9.52
CA PHE A 83 25.73 1.06 -8.65
C PHE A 83 26.16 1.37 -7.21
N GLU A 84 27.36 1.91 -7.00
CA GLU A 84 27.89 2.22 -5.68
C GLU A 84 27.06 3.30 -4.95
N GLN A 85 26.32 4.12 -5.69
CA GLN A 85 25.48 5.17 -5.13
C GLN A 85 24.01 4.76 -4.95
N ILE A 86 23.61 3.53 -5.30
CA ILE A 86 22.18 3.18 -5.40
C ILE A 86 21.48 3.27 -4.05
N ASP A 87 22.10 2.76 -2.99
CA ASP A 87 21.57 2.82 -1.63
C ASP A 87 21.42 4.27 -1.16
N GLY A 88 22.38 5.13 -1.49
CA GLY A 88 22.32 6.56 -1.20
C GLY A 88 21.15 7.25 -1.89
N ARG A 89 20.87 6.88 -3.15
CA ARG A 89 19.74 7.43 -3.93
C ARG A 89 18.39 6.90 -3.46
N VAL A 90 18.31 5.63 -3.05
CA VAL A 90 17.10 5.09 -2.41
C VAL A 90 16.84 5.76 -1.06
N GLY A 91 17.88 5.95 -0.24
CA GLY A 91 17.76 6.68 1.02
C GLY A 91 17.36 8.15 0.84
N GLN A 92 17.82 8.80 -0.23
CA GLN A 92 17.35 10.13 -0.64
C GLN A 92 15.86 10.10 -1.00
N PHE A 93 15.43 9.17 -1.84
CA PHE A 93 14.03 9.01 -2.23
C PHE A 93 13.09 8.83 -1.03
N LEU A 94 13.42 7.91 -0.11
CA LEU A 94 12.63 7.67 1.11
C LEU A 94 12.57 8.91 2.02
N ARG A 95 13.65 9.69 2.09
CA ARG A 95 13.65 10.96 2.81
C ARG A 95 12.69 11.97 2.20
N HIS A 96 12.67 12.10 0.88
CA HIS A 96 11.69 12.96 0.21
C HIS A 96 10.25 12.48 0.46
N MET A 97 10.01 11.17 0.52
CA MET A 97 8.72 10.61 0.91
C MET A 97 8.32 10.97 2.35
N ARG A 98 9.26 10.93 3.30
CA ARG A 98 9.02 11.32 4.71
C ARG A 98 8.69 12.79 4.87
N GLU A 99 9.41 13.65 4.17
CA GLU A 99 9.31 15.10 4.32
C GLU A 99 8.06 15.66 3.65
N ARG A 100 7.72 15.13 2.46
CA ARG A 100 6.66 15.66 1.60
C ARG A 100 5.97 14.53 0.83
N PHE A 101 5.23 13.67 1.53
CA PHE A 101 4.56 12.52 0.89
C PHE A 101 3.60 12.97 -0.22
N PRO A 102 3.41 12.19 -1.31
CA PRO A 102 2.47 12.54 -2.37
C PRO A 102 1.05 12.72 -1.81
N PRO A 103 0.21 13.56 -2.45
CA PRO A 103 -1.21 13.62 -2.13
C PRO A 103 -1.86 12.24 -2.10
N VAL A 104 -2.64 11.98 -1.06
CA VAL A 104 -3.38 10.73 -0.89
C VAL A 104 -4.85 10.98 -1.21
N ALA A 105 -5.40 10.21 -2.14
CA ALA A 105 -6.80 10.27 -2.54
C ALA A 105 -7.54 9.01 -2.09
N LEU A 106 -8.44 9.16 -1.12
CA LEU A 106 -9.39 8.11 -0.74
C LEU A 106 -10.53 8.09 -1.75
N GLN A 107 -10.62 7.02 -2.53
CA GLN A 107 -11.65 6.86 -3.56
C GLN A 107 -11.93 5.38 -3.86
N ALA A 108 -12.85 5.12 -4.79
CA ALA A 108 -12.99 3.78 -5.36
C ALA A 108 -11.83 3.52 -6.33
N VAL A 109 -11.01 2.52 -6.01
CA VAL A 109 -9.96 1.98 -6.87
C VAL A 109 -10.22 0.49 -7.10
N ASP A 110 -9.69 -0.06 -8.19
CA ASP A 110 -9.63 -1.51 -8.32
C ASP A 110 -8.49 -2.00 -7.41
N GLY A 111 -8.77 -2.96 -6.52
CA GLY A 111 -7.83 -3.41 -5.49
C GLY A 111 -7.80 -2.53 -4.23
N GLU A 112 -6.71 -2.60 -3.49
CA GLU A 112 -6.49 -1.91 -2.21
C GLU A 112 -5.97 -0.49 -2.38
N ALA A 113 -5.04 -0.32 -3.32
CA ALA A 113 -4.30 0.90 -3.55
C ALA A 113 -3.87 0.99 -5.03
N GLY A 114 -3.46 2.17 -5.44
CA GLY A 114 -2.87 2.39 -6.75
C GLY A 114 -2.12 3.70 -6.82
N THR A 115 -1.20 3.81 -7.77
CA THR A 115 -0.39 5.02 -7.96
C THR A 115 -0.66 5.66 -9.30
N ILE A 116 -0.90 6.98 -9.29
CA ILE A 116 -0.76 7.81 -10.48
C ILE A 116 0.58 8.52 -10.41
N ARG A 117 1.39 8.37 -11.46
CA ARG A 117 2.64 9.13 -11.63
C ARG A 117 2.45 10.28 -12.59
N LYS A 118 3.20 11.35 -12.37
CA LYS A 118 3.32 12.52 -13.25
C LYS A 118 4.78 12.65 -13.67
N THR A 119 5.00 13.09 -14.92
CA THR A 119 6.34 13.47 -15.36
C THR A 119 6.77 14.68 -14.55
N TRP A 120 7.91 14.57 -13.88
CA TRP A 120 8.45 15.63 -13.01
C TRP A 120 9.79 16.17 -13.51
N SER A 121 10.48 15.42 -14.38
CA SER A 121 11.80 15.80 -14.86
C SER A 121 11.73 16.52 -16.21
N SER A 122 12.78 17.29 -16.49
CA SER A 122 13.10 17.87 -17.79
C SER A 122 14.45 17.35 -18.28
N ALA A 123 14.92 17.81 -19.44
CA ALA A 123 16.20 17.39 -20.02
C ALA A 123 17.43 17.65 -19.11
N ASN A 124 17.34 18.65 -18.23
CA ASN A 124 18.44 19.05 -17.34
C ASN A 124 18.22 18.63 -15.88
N SER A 125 17.11 17.95 -15.58
CA SER A 125 16.79 17.55 -14.22
C SER A 125 17.70 16.41 -13.75
N THR A 126 17.97 16.41 -12.46
CA THR A 126 18.71 15.38 -11.74
C THR A 126 17.80 14.77 -10.67
N LEU A 127 18.23 13.66 -10.06
CA LEU A 127 17.52 13.07 -8.92
C LEU A 127 17.39 14.05 -7.73
N ASP A 128 18.26 15.06 -7.64
CA ASP A 128 18.24 16.05 -6.57
C ASP A 128 17.10 17.08 -6.73
N ASP A 129 16.52 17.18 -7.93
CA ASP A 129 15.39 18.08 -8.23
C ASP A 129 14.01 17.43 -7.93
N TYR A 130 14.00 16.22 -7.35
CA TYR A 130 12.77 15.48 -7.11
C TYR A 130 11.91 16.10 -6.01
N GLU A 131 10.70 16.50 -6.38
CA GLU A 131 9.70 17.06 -5.46
C GLU A 131 8.46 16.16 -5.40
N THR A 132 8.44 15.28 -4.41
CA THR A 132 7.46 14.20 -4.25
C THR A 132 5.99 14.65 -4.37
N GLN A 133 5.63 15.84 -3.87
CA GLN A 133 4.25 16.34 -3.88
C GLN A 133 3.68 16.58 -5.29
N ASP A 134 4.55 16.85 -6.28
CA ASP A 134 4.14 17.15 -7.66
C ASP A 134 4.27 15.94 -8.59
N THR A 135 4.82 14.84 -8.09
CA THR A 135 5.22 13.67 -8.89
C THR A 135 4.11 12.63 -9.08
N GLY A 136 2.96 12.82 -8.43
CA GLY A 136 1.86 11.87 -8.52
C GLY A 136 0.87 11.93 -7.37
N GLU A 137 0.08 10.87 -7.25
CA GLU A 137 -0.95 10.69 -6.23
C GLU A 137 -1.01 9.22 -5.82
N LEU A 138 -1.12 8.97 -4.51
CA LEU A 138 -1.43 7.66 -3.96
C LEU A 138 -2.95 7.54 -3.84
N HIS A 139 -3.54 6.54 -4.46
CA HIS A 139 -4.97 6.27 -4.39
C HIS A 139 -5.22 5.09 -3.46
N ILE A 140 -6.17 5.24 -2.54
CA ILE A 140 -6.49 4.23 -1.53
C ILE A 140 -7.98 3.90 -1.60
N HIS A 141 -8.31 2.61 -1.49
CA HIS A 141 -9.69 2.17 -1.47
C HIS A 141 -10.43 2.70 -0.22
N TYR A 142 -11.28 3.71 -0.43
CA TYR A 142 -11.98 4.39 0.67
C TYR A 142 -12.82 3.43 1.52
N GLY A 143 -13.44 2.42 0.89
CA GLY A 143 -14.21 1.40 1.59
C GLY A 143 -13.35 0.61 2.57
N LEU A 144 -12.12 0.22 2.20
CA LEU A 144 -11.25 -0.58 3.06
C LEU A 144 -10.78 0.21 4.28
N LEU A 145 -10.38 1.48 4.07
CA LEU A 145 -10.01 2.35 5.18
C LEU A 145 -11.19 2.56 6.15
N ASN A 146 -12.40 2.76 5.63
CA ASN A 146 -13.60 2.89 6.47
C ASN A 146 -13.90 1.62 7.26
N SER A 147 -13.80 0.43 6.65
CA SER A 147 -14.00 -0.84 7.36
C SER A 147 -12.94 -1.02 8.47
N MET A 148 -11.68 -0.67 8.19
CA MET A 148 -10.59 -0.66 9.17
C MET A 148 -10.87 0.29 10.35
N VAL A 149 -11.35 1.51 10.08
CA VAL A 149 -11.69 2.50 11.12
C VAL A 149 -12.86 2.03 12.00
N ARG A 150 -13.86 1.36 11.41
CA ARG A 150 -15.08 0.95 12.12
C ARG A 150 -14.93 -0.35 12.92
N THR A 151 -14.07 -1.27 12.48
CA THR A 151 -13.96 -2.58 13.13
C THR A 151 -13.59 -2.44 14.61
N GLN A 152 -14.26 -3.20 15.47
CA GLN A 152 -13.96 -3.30 16.90
C GLN A 152 -13.20 -4.59 17.24
N ASN A 153 -13.00 -5.47 16.26
CA ASN A 153 -12.26 -6.71 16.43
C ASN A 153 -10.76 -6.44 16.27
N GLN A 154 -9.99 -6.73 17.33
CA GLN A 154 -8.55 -6.51 17.32
C GLN A 154 -7.82 -7.35 16.27
N GLY A 155 -8.26 -8.60 16.04
CA GLY A 155 -7.67 -9.46 15.01
C GLY A 155 -7.87 -8.90 13.61
N ASP A 156 -9.08 -8.41 13.31
CA ASP A 156 -9.37 -7.80 12.01
C ASP A 156 -8.58 -6.49 11.83
N ARG A 157 -8.41 -5.69 12.90
CA ARG A 157 -7.55 -4.49 12.88
C ARG A 157 -6.10 -4.83 12.54
N GLU A 158 -5.56 -5.92 13.10
CA GLU A 158 -4.19 -6.37 12.79
C GLU A 158 -4.06 -6.76 11.31
N ILE A 159 -5.05 -7.47 10.76
CA ILE A 159 -5.06 -7.88 9.35
C ILE A 159 -5.23 -6.67 8.42
N PHE A 160 -6.14 -5.74 8.71
CA PHE A 160 -6.28 -4.50 7.95
C PHE A 160 -4.99 -3.67 7.96
N ASN A 161 -4.32 -3.55 9.12
CA ASN A 161 -3.02 -2.88 9.19
C ASN A 161 -2.00 -3.57 8.27
N PHE A 162 -1.90 -4.90 8.35
CA PHE A 162 -0.98 -5.66 7.50
C PHE A 162 -1.27 -5.44 6.00
N GLN A 163 -2.54 -5.56 5.61
CA GLN A 163 -3.00 -5.34 4.25
C GLN A 163 -2.68 -3.94 3.74
N MET A 164 -3.05 -2.90 4.50
CA MET A 164 -2.89 -1.52 4.07
C MET A 164 -1.43 -1.07 4.10
N VAL A 165 -0.64 -1.48 5.09
CA VAL A 165 0.80 -1.16 5.16
C VAL A 165 1.53 -1.78 3.99
N LEU A 166 1.26 -3.05 3.68
CA LEU A 166 1.90 -3.73 2.55
C LEU A 166 1.47 -3.10 1.21
N SER A 167 0.19 -2.79 1.04
CA SER A 167 -0.33 -2.13 -0.17
C SER A 167 0.29 -0.75 -0.38
N VAL A 168 0.45 0.05 0.68
CA VAL A 168 1.11 1.36 0.57
C VAL A 168 2.60 1.21 0.28
N ALA A 169 3.28 0.25 0.89
CA ALA A 169 4.70 -0.03 0.60
C ALA A 169 4.89 -0.46 -0.86
N HIS A 170 4.01 -1.34 -1.36
CA HIS A 170 3.94 -1.74 -2.77
C HIS A 170 3.83 -0.50 -3.68
N GLU A 171 2.90 0.40 -3.41
CA GLU A 171 2.70 1.60 -4.21
C GLU A 171 3.87 2.59 -4.14
N ILE A 172 4.57 2.70 -3.00
CA ILE A 172 5.79 3.51 -2.89
C ILE A 172 6.88 3.04 -3.88
N THR A 173 6.95 1.74 -4.19
CA THR A 173 7.89 1.23 -5.20
C THR A 173 7.59 1.72 -6.62
N HIS A 174 6.32 1.98 -6.92
CA HIS A 174 5.93 2.59 -8.19
C HIS A 174 6.43 4.03 -8.26
N PHE A 175 6.35 4.79 -7.16
CA PHE A 175 6.97 6.12 -7.10
C PHE A 175 8.49 6.08 -7.23
N LEU A 176 9.18 5.06 -6.68
CA LEU A 176 10.62 4.87 -6.90
C LEU A 176 10.93 4.72 -8.41
N THR A 177 10.10 4.00 -9.15
CA THR A 177 10.22 3.92 -10.61
C THR A 177 10.08 5.31 -11.26
N GLY A 178 9.16 6.15 -10.77
CA GLY A 178 8.99 7.53 -11.19
C GLY A 178 10.21 8.41 -10.87
N PHE A 179 10.75 8.29 -9.66
CA PHE A 179 11.98 8.95 -9.23
C PHE A 179 13.16 8.61 -10.15
N LEU A 180 13.38 7.34 -10.45
CA LEU A 180 14.50 6.94 -11.30
C LEU A 180 14.32 7.29 -12.78
N SER A 181 13.07 7.39 -13.24
CA SER A 181 12.74 7.60 -14.65
C SER A 181 12.50 9.05 -15.03
N GLY A 182 12.10 9.92 -14.10
CA GLY A 182 11.71 11.29 -14.39
C GLY A 182 10.33 11.47 -15.03
N THR A 183 9.69 10.38 -15.41
CA THR A 183 8.56 10.37 -16.36
C THR A 183 7.39 9.53 -15.84
N ASP A 184 6.16 9.87 -16.24
CA ASP A 184 4.98 9.03 -15.99
C ASP A 184 5.01 7.72 -16.79
N ARG A 185 5.72 7.70 -17.94
CA ARG A 185 5.87 6.55 -18.83
C ARG A 185 7.27 6.44 -19.48
N PRO A 186 7.71 5.24 -19.90
CA PRO A 186 7.04 3.95 -19.74
C PRO A 186 6.97 3.55 -18.27
N LEU A 187 6.01 2.67 -17.95
CA LEU A 187 5.81 2.13 -16.60
C LEU A 187 7.02 1.29 -16.18
N THR A 188 6.87 0.49 -15.13
CA THR A 188 7.89 -0.46 -14.70
C THR A 188 8.38 -1.31 -15.89
N PRO A 189 9.70 -1.41 -16.14
CA PRO A 189 10.20 -2.16 -17.30
C PRO A 189 9.72 -3.62 -17.29
N PRO A 190 9.38 -4.23 -18.45
CA PRO A 190 8.78 -5.56 -18.49
C PRO A 190 9.60 -6.69 -17.87
N ALA A 191 10.94 -6.56 -17.80
CA ALA A 191 11.79 -7.54 -17.14
C ALA A 191 11.73 -7.49 -15.60
N ILE A 192 11.12 -6.44 -15.04
CA ILE A 192 10.87 -6.30 -13.61
C ILE A 192 9.46 -6.82 -13.34
N TYR A 193 9.35 -8.13 -13.21
CA TYR A 193 8.09 -8.84 -13.00
C TYR A 193 8.33 -10.10 -12.16
N VAL A 194 7.25 -10.72 -11.68
CA VAL A 194 7.30 -12.01 -11.00
C VAL A 194 6.84 -13.12 -11.95
N PRO A 195 7.56 -14.27 -12.01
CA PRO A 195 7.16 -15.40 -12.86
C PRO A 195 5.70 -15.83 -12.64
N GLY A 196 4.99 -16.03 -13.74
CA GLY A 196 3.58 -16.44 -13.75
C GLY A 196 2.57 -15.30 -14.00
N LEU A 197 2.98 -14.03 -13.89
CA LEU A 197 2.09 -12.86 -14.06
C LEU A 197 1.76 -12.53 -15.54
N GLY A 198 2.32 -13.26 -16.52
CA GLY A 198 2.13 -12.97 -17.95
C GLY A 198 2.90 -11.71 -18.37
N GLY A 199 4.14 -11.90 -18.85
CA GLY A 199 5.17 -10.85 -18.97
C GLY A 199 5.01 -9.80 -20.08
N LEU A 200 3.87 -9.11 -20.14
CA LEU A 200 3.70 -7.96 -21.04
C LEU A 200 3.86 -6.60 -20.34
N THR A 201 3.75 -6.54 -19.01
CA THR A 201 3.92 -5.32 -18.21
C THR A 201 4.74 -5.61 -16.96
N GLY A 202 5.72 -4.77 -16.66
CA GLY A 202 6.46 -4.87 -15.41
C GLY A 202 5.59 -4.44 -14.22
N GLU A 203 5.90 -4.95 -13.04
CA GLU A 203 5.16 -4.72 -11.80
C GLU A 203 6.18 -4.56 -10.66
N ALA A 204 6.40 -3.31 -10.23
CA ALA A 204 7.49 -2.99 -9.31
C ALA A 204 7.20 -3.46 -7.88
N GLY A 205 5.94 -3.36 -7.45
CA GLY A 205 5.55 -3.72 -6.10
C GLY A 205 5.55 -5.23 -5.88
N ARG A 206 5.08 -6.02 -6.84
CA ARG A 206 5.18 -7.49 -6.86
C ARG A 206 6.63 -7.95 -6.91
N TYR A 207 7.48 -7.29 -7.70
CA TYR A 207 8.91 -7.58 -7.70
C TYR A 207 9.52 -7.34 -6.32
N TRP A 208 9.19 -6.21 -5.68
CA TRP A 208 9.64 -5.90 -4.33
C TRP A 208 9.10 -6.89 -3.30
N GLU A 209 7.81 -7.24 -3.34
CA GLU A 209 7.20 -8.25 -2.48
C GLU A 209 7.94 -9.58 -2.59
N GLU A 210 8.23 -10.05 -3.82
CA GLU A 210 8.97 -11.29 -4.02
C GLU A 210 10.36 -11.25 -3.37
N LYS A 211 11.07 -10.13 -3.44
CA LYS A 211 12.38 -9.97 -2.79
C LYS A 211 12.29 -9.83 -1.27
N PHE A 212 11.30 -9.09 -0.79
CA PHE A 212 11.14 -8.75 0.62
C PHE A 212 10.52 -9.87 1.43
N LEU A 213 9.40 -10.42 0.95
CA LEU A 213 8.61 -11.45 1.62
C LEU A 213 8.96 -12.88 1.17
N ARG A 214 9.79 -13.02 0.13
CA ARG A 214 10.05 -14.31 -0.55
C ARG A 214 8.78 -14.92 -1.13
N GLY A 215 7.87 -14.06 -1.60
CA GLY A 215 6.61 -14.42 -2.21
C GLY A 215 5.74 -13.20 -2.45
N ILE A 216 4.55 -13.43 -3.01
CA ILE A 216 3.58 -12.41 -3.39
C ILE A 216 2.38 -12.55 -2.47
N VAL A 217 1.93 -11.46 -1.84
CA VAL A 217 0.77 -11.52 -0.94
C VAL A 217 -0.49 -11.08 -1.68
N GLU A 218 -1.54 -11.88 -1.57
CA GLU A 218 -2.88 -11.54 -2.02
C GLU A 218 -3.87 -11.58 -0.87
N PHE A 219 -4.85 -10.68 -0.94
CA PHE A 219 -5.94 -10.59 0.00
C PHE A 219 -7.24 -11.01 -0.67
N TYR A 220 -7.89 -12.03 -0.11
CA TYR A 220 -9.14 -12.55 -0.66
C TYR A 220 -10.29 -12.34 0.30
N ALA A 221 -11.46 -11.98 -0.24
CA ALA A 221 -12.68 -11.96 0.55
C ALA A 221 -13.15 -13.38 0.85
N HIS A 222 -13.44 -13.68 2.12
CA HIS A 222 -14.09 -14.93 2.49
C HIS A 222 -15.60 -14.81 2.18
N PRO A 223 -16.16 -15.65 1.28
CA PRO A 223 -17.52 -15.46 0.76
C PRO A 223 -18.62 -15.66 1.82
N ARG A 224 -18.33 -16.40 2.90
CA ARG A 224 -19.26 -16.64 4.01
C ARG A 224 -18.97 -15.80 5.26
N ASP A 225 -18.07 -14.82 5.16
CA ASP A 225 -17.84 -13.91 6.28
C ASP A 225 -19.08 -13.02 6.45
N PRO A 226 -19.68 -12.94 7.65
CA PRO A 226 -20.87 -12.11 7.88
C PRO A 226 -20.59 -10.60 7.72
N HIS A 227 -19.32 -10.19 7.74
CA HIS A 227 -18.91 -8.80 7.55
C HIS A 227 -18.64 -8.46 6.09
N ASN A 228 -18.72 -9.39 5.15
CA ASN A 228 -18.56 -9.11 3.71
C ASN A 228 -19.57 -8.05 3.19
N PRO A 229 -19.19 -6.95 2.51
CA PRO A 229 -17.87 -6.51 2.00
C PRO A 229 -16.86 -5.98 3.02
N ASP A 230 -17.32 -5.50 4.17
CA ASP A 230 -16.54 -4.81 5.21
C ASP A 230 -15.55 -5.70 6.01
N GLN A 231 -15.10 -6.81 5.43
CA GLN A 231 -14.13 -7.72 6.06
C GLN A 231 -12.69 -7.33 5.72
N ALA A 232 -11.76 -7.66 6.61
CA ALA A 232 -10.35 -7.70 6.25
C ALA A 232 -10.12 -8.83 5.24
N GLY A 233 -9.22 -8.63 4.29
CA GLY A 233 -8.88 -9.69 3.36
C GLY A 233 -8.20 -10.86 4.07
N VAL A 234 -8.44 -12.09 3.60
CA VAL A 234 -7.73 -13.27 4.08
C VAL A 234 -6.39 -13.34 3.35
N PRO A 235 -5.24 -13.15 4.05
CA PRO A 235 -3.95 -13.03 3.41
C PRO A 235 -3.38 -14.40 3.02
N TYR A 236 -2.98 -14.53 1.76
CA TYR A 236 -2.24 -15.68 1.25
C TYR A 236 -0.94 -15.21 0.62
N ILE A 237 0.12 -15.98 0.80
CA ILE A 237 1.40 -15.76 0.11
C ILE A 237 1.65 -16.84 -0.94
N PHE A 238 2.11 -16.44 -2.11
CA PHE A 238 2.35 -17.28 -3.27
C PHE A 238 3.82 -17.21 -3.68
N GLU A 239 4.42 -18.34 -4.03
CA GLU A 239 5.79 -18.39 -4.55
C GLU A 239 5.85 -17.99 -6.05
N SER A 240 4.71 -17.98 -6.73
CA SER A 240 4.57 -17.55 -8.14
C SER A 240 3.13 -17.10 -8.40
N TYR A 241 2.92 -16.25 -9.40
CA TYR A 241 1.58 -15.81 -9.83
C TYR A 241 0.87 -16.76 -10.81
N GLY A 242 1.45 -17.93 -11.10
CA GLY A 242 0.83 -18.89 -12.03
C GLY A 242 -0.55 -19.38 -11.57
N GLY A 243 -1.46 -19.68 -12.50
CA GLY A 243 -2.82 -20.13 -12.18
C GLY A 243 -2.93 -21.46 -11.40
N ASP A 244 -1.84 -22.22 -11.33
CA ASP A 244 -1.70 -23.44 -10.53
C ASP A 244 -0.92 -23.23 -9.22
N SER A 245 -0.49 -22.00 -8.92
CA SER A 245 0.23 -21.69 -7.69
C SER A 245 -0.65 -21.94 -6.46
N VAL A 246 -0.10 -22.65 -5.49
CA VAL A 246 -0.76 -22.91 -4.21
C VAL A 246 -0.32 -21.87 -3.20
N GLY A 247 -1.28 -21.04 -2.75
CA GLY A 247 -1.04 -20.07 -1.70
C GLY A 247 -0.89 -20.72 -0.33
N LYS A 248 -0.06 -20.14 0.53
CA LYS A 248 0.00 -20.47 1.96
C LYS A 248 -0.74 -19.38 2.72
N LEU A 249 -1.66 -19.77 3.60
CA LEU A 249 -2.34 -18.81 4.46
C LEU A 249 -1.31 -18.14 5.37
N VAL A 250 -1.34 -16.80 5.43
CA VAL A 250 -0.48 -16.04 6.34
C VAL A 250 -1.07 -16.12 7.75
N SER A 251 -0.28 -16.58 8.71
CA SER A 251 -0.72 -16.73 10.11
C SER A 251 -0.68 -15.40 10.86
N SER A 252 -1.51 -15.25 11.90
CA SER A 252 -1.45 -14.07 12.77
C SER A 252 -0.10 -13.91 13.47
N SER A 253 0.61 -15.01 13.75
CA SER A 253 1.98 -14.95 14.30
C SER A 253 2.97 -14.35 13.32
N TYR A 254 2.81 -14.65 12.02
CA TYR A 254 3.62 -14.00 10.98
C TYR A 254 3.31 -12.50 10.88
N ILE A 255 2.03 -12.11 10.91
CA ILE A 255 1.61 -10.70 10.87
C ILE A 255 2.21 -9.91 12.05
N LYS A 256 2.25 -10.51 13.26
CA LYS A 256 2.88 -9.88 14.42
C LYS A 256 4.39 -9.74 14.24
N ALA A 257 5.07 -10.83 13.86
CA ALA A 257 6.50 -10.81 13.60
C ALA A 257 6.90 -9.84 12.47
N PHE A 258 6.01 -9.60 11.50
CA PHE A 258 6.19 -8.60 10.44
C PHE A 258 6.29 -7.19 11.01
N PHE A 259 5.40 -6.82 11.93
CA PHE A 259 5.44 -5.50 12.57
C PHE A 259 6.57 -5.35 13.58
N ASP A 260 6.99 -6.44 14.21
CA ASP A 260 8.15 -6.44 15.12
C ASP A 260 9.50 -6.35 14.37
N GLY A 261 9.49 -6.36 13.03
CA GLY A 261 10.70 -6.36 12.21
C GLY A 261 11.47 -7.69 12.22
N HIS A 262 10.81 -8.78 12.61
CA HIS A 262 11.40 -10.11 12.75
C HIS A 262 11.01 -11.08 11.62
N ALA A 263 9.93 -10.81 10.86
CA ALA A 263 9.54 -11.67 9.75
C ALA A 263 10.43 -11.42 8.52
N THR A 264 11.29 -12.38 8.21
CA THR A 264 12.09 -12.40 6.96
C THR A 264 11.94 -13.73 6.20
N THR A 265 11.35 -14.75 6.83
CA THR A 265 11.09 -16.07 6.25
C THR A 265 9.86 -16.70 6.90
N LEU A 266 9.11 -17.52 6.14
CA LEU A 266 7.94 -18.27 6.61
C LEU A 266 8.29 -19.61 7.29
N ASP A 267 9.57 -19.83 7.60
CA ASP A 267 9.98 -21.06 8.27
C ASP A 267 9.42 -21.07 9.70
N ASP A 268 8.66 -22.12 10.01
CA ASP A 268 8.20 -22.58 11.33
C ASP A 268 6.89 -22.06 11.96
N SER A 269 6.10 -21.16 11.35
CA SER A 269 4.79 -20.77 11.94
C SER A 269 3.56 -20.87 11.03
N SER A 270 3.70 -21.42 9.83
CA SER A 270 2.56 -21.73 8.98
C SER A 270 1.87 -23.01 9.46
N GLY A 271 0.61 -22.88 9.92
CA GLY A 271 -0.27 -24.02 10.06
C GLY A 271 -0.31 -24.76 8.72
N ASN A 272 -0.12 -26.08 8.76
CA ASN A 272 0.15 -26.99 7.64
C ASN A 272 -1.01 -27.13 6.61
N ARG A 273 -1.66 -26.03 6.23
CA ARG A 273 -2.78 -25.98 5.29
C ARG A 273 -2.32 -25.32 3.99
N ARG A 274 -1.81 -26.15 3.08
CA ARG A 274 -1.67 -25.80 1.67
C ARG A 274 -3.07 -25.68 1.09
N ASN A 275 -3.61 -24.47 1.02
CA ASN A 275 -4.90 -24.22 0.41
C ASN A 275 -4.63 -23.53 -0.93
N ARG A 276 -4.99 -24.19 -2.04
CA ARG A 276 -5.29 -23.46 -3.27
C ARG A 276 -6.30 -22.38 -2.88
N ALA A 277 -6.15 -21.13 -3.31
CA ALA A 277 -7.17 -20.09 -3.08
C ALA A 277 -8.53 -20.73 -3.34
N LEU A 278 -9.29 -20.97 -2.26
CA LEU A 278 -10.31 -22.02 -2.24
C LEU A 278 -11.38 -21.69 -3.30
N PRO A 279 -11.95 -22.70 -4.00
CA PRO A 279 -13.07 -22.46 -4.92
C PRO A 279 -14.15 -21.63 -4.21
N GLY A 280 -14.37 -20.39 -4.67
CA GLY A 280 -15.36 -19.45 -4.13
C GLY A 280 -14.78 -18.20 -3.45
N TYR A 281 -13.47 -18.11 -3.21
CA TYR A 281 -12.83 -16.86 -2.82
C TYR A 281 -12.65 -15.99 -4.07
N GLN A 282 -12.97 -14.70 -3.95
CA GLN A 282 -12.74 -13.71 -5.00
C GLN A 282 -11.60 -12.79 -4.55
N SER A 283 -10.71 -12.41 -5.47
CA SER A 283 -9.75 -11.35 -5.17
C SER A 283 -10.52 -10.10 -4.75
N GLN A 284 -10.04 -9.38 -3.73
CA GLN A 284 -10.71 -8.16 -3.31
C GLN A 284 -10.76 -7.11 -4.44
N GLU A 285 -9.84 -7.17 -5.40
CA GLU A 285 -9.88 -6.40 -6.66
C GLU A 285 -11.22 -6.54 -7.41
N ASN A 286 -11.78 -7.74 -7.47
CA ASN A 286 -13.01 -8.01 -8.23
C ASN A 286 -14.28 -7.69 -7.44
N TYR A 287 -14.19 -7.62 -6.10
CA TYR A 287 -15.36 -7.45 -5.23
C TYR A 287 -15.80 -5.98 -5.11
N SER A 288 -14.84 -5.06 -5.10
CA SER A 288 -15.07 -3.62 -4.90
C SER A 288 -15.71 -2.90 -6.10
N SER A 289 -15.67 -3.49 -7.30
CA SER A 289 -16.23 -2.90 -8.51
C SER A 289 -17.78 -2.86 -8.52
N GLY A 290 -18.43 -3.69 -7.68
CA GLY A 290 -19.87 -3.96 -7.73
C GLY A 290 -20.80 -3.04 -6.91
N GLN A 291 -20.31 -2.22 -5.99
CA GLN A 291 -21.19 -1.39 -5.14
C GLN A 291 -20.65 0.01 -4.89
N SER A 292 -21.24 1.00 -5.57
CA SER A 292 -21.13 2.41 -5.17
C SER A 292 -21.90 2.61 -3.87
N TYR A 293 -21.20 2.89 -2.77
CA TYR A 293 -21.82 3.38 -1.54
C TYR A 293 -22.38 4.79 -1.77
N ASP A 294 -23.69 4.97 -1.61
CA ASP A 294 -24.33 6.30 -1.58
C ASP A 294 -24.39 6.78 -0.11
N PRO A 295 -23.62 7.82 0.28
CA PRO A 295 -23.61 8.30 1.66
C PRO A 295 -24.90 9.03 2.09
N ARG A 296 -25.94 9.14 1.23
CA ARG A 296 -27.19 9.84 1.56
C ARG A 296 -28.35 8.97 2.05
N SER A 297 -28.18 7.65 2.21
CA SER A 297 -29.33 6.78 2.53
C SER A 297 -29.70 6.64 4.01
N THR A 298 -29.08 7.37 4.95
CA THR A 298 -29.52 7.37 6.36
C THR A 298 -30.45 8.55 6.68
N ALA A 299 -31.67 8.50 6.16
CA ALA A 299 -32.82 9.23 6.73
C ALA A 299 -34.13 8.60 6.24
N GLY A 300 -34.68 7.66 7.02
CA GLY A 300 -35.90 6.95 6.66
C GLY A 300 -36.63 6.35 7.86
N SER A 301 -37.17 7.21 8.72
CA SER A 301 -38.38 7.01 9.53
C SER A 301 -38.55 5.68 10.30
N SER A 302 -38.22 5.72 11.60
CA SER A 302 -38.92 4.93 12.61
C SER A 302 -39.25 5.80 13.83
N ARG A 303 -40.51 6.23 13.87
CA ARG A 303 -41.17 6.81 15.05
C ARG A 303 -41.32 5.72 16.12
N GLY A 304 -41.04 6.08 17.37
CA GLY A 304 -41.80 5.56 18.52
C GLY A 304 -40.99 5.07 19.71
N GLY A 305 -41.21 5.74 20.86
CA GLY A 305 -41.14 5.13 22.19
C GLY A 305 -39.80 5.27 22.91
N GLY A 306 -39.75 6.19 23.88
CA GLY A 306 -38.57 6.37 24.72
C GLY A 306 -38.50 5.43 25.93
N HIS A 307 -37.33 5.40 26.55
CA HIS A 307 -37.13 5.55 27.99
C HIS A 307 -35.65 5.78 28.26
N GLY A 308 -35.36 6.74 29.14
CA GLY A 308 -34.00 7.18 29.44
C GLY A 308 -33.19 6.16 30.24
N SER A 309 -31.90 6.14 29.97
CA SER A 309 -30.89 5.83 30.97
C SER A 309 -29.66 6.70 30.67
N SER A 310 -29.38 7.61 31.59
CA SER A 310 -28.16 8.40 31.59
C SER A 310 -26.97 7.45 31.73
N THR A 311 -26.08 7.41 30.74
CA THR A 311 -24.77 6.78 30.90
C THR A 311 -23.72 7.80 30.53
N VAL A 312 -22.84 8.03 31.50
CA VAL A 312 -21.70 8.94 31.50
C VAL A 312 -20.84 8.68 30.26
N VAL A 313 -20.60 9.73 29.48
CA VAL A 313 -19.57 9.72 28.44
C VAL A 313 -18.22 9.71 29.16
N VAL A 314 -17.64 8.54 29.33
CA VAL A 314 -16.22 8.41 29.65
C VAL A 314 -15.48 8.67 28.34
N VAL A 315 -14.88 9.85 28.24
CA VAL A 315 -13.88 10.17 27.23
C VAL A 315 -12.68 9.27 27.54
N ALA A 316 -12.58 8.13 26.84
CA ALA A 316 -11.39 7.31 26.86
C ALA A 316 -10.35 8.01 25.97
N ASP A 317 -9.33 8.54 26.62
CA ASP A 317 -8.12 9.07 26.02
C ASP A 317 -7.41 7.93 25.28
N ILE A 318 -7.45 7.94 23.93
CA ILE A 318 -6.76 6.95 23.09
C ILE A 318 -5.33 7.46 22.88
N THR A 319 -4.52 7.38 23.94
CA THR A 319 -3.08 7.70 23.90
C THR A 319 -2.18 6.46 23.88
N ASP A 320 -2.74 5.25 23.94
CA ASP A 320 -1.97 4.01 23.84
C ASP A 320 -2.28 3.25 22.54
N ILE A 321 -1.56 3.62 21.48
CA ILE A 321 -1.18 2.67 20.42
C ILE A 321 0.32 2.45 20.61
N SER A 322 0.66 1.57 21.55
CA SER A 322 2.03 1.11 21.80
C SER A 322 2.29 -0.15 20.97
N LEU A 323 3.33 -0.03 20.12
CA LEU A 323 4.15 -1.05 19.43
C LEU A 323 3.41 -2.20 18.73
#